data_AF-A0A1V9U9N1-F1
#
_entry.id   AF-A0A1V9U9N1-F1
#
_cell.length_a   1.000
_cell.length_b   1.000
_cell.length_c   1.000
_cell.angle_alpha   90.00
_cell.angle_beta   90.00
_cell.angle_gamma   90.00
#
_symmetry.space_group_name_H-M   'P 1'
#
loop_
_entity.id
_entity.type
_entity.pdbx_description
1 polymer ?
#
loop_
_entity_poly.entity_id
_entity_poly.type
_entity_poly.pdbx_seq_one_letter_code
_entity_poly.pdbx_strand_id
1 'polypeptide(L)'
;MIGSLSFACHDAGKILTGSPNVHVNGKEAARAHVDTAHCDQHSSAPQILAQGSDTVHINGMPAARVGDRTVCDGKISAGSANVHIGGGTETTDDIDPEVPALLERAIMGLG
;
A
#
# COMPACT_ATOMS: atom_id res chain seq x y z
N MET A 1 -0.28 6.93 -11.00
CA MET A 1 0.28 5.58 -10.83
C MET A 1 -0.82 4.79 -10.12
N ILE A 2 -1.68 4.11 -10.89
CA ILE A 2 -2.73 3.25 -10.31
C ILE A 2 -2.17 1.83 -10.42
N GLY A 3 -1.83 1.25 -9.28
CA GLY A 3 -1.29 -0.09 -9.13
C GLY A 3 -2.36 -1.11 -8.75
N SER A 4 -2.06 -2.38 -9.00
CA SER A 4 -2.76 -3.51 -8.36
C SER A 4 -2.04 -3.89 -7.07
N LEU A 5 -2.77 -4.49 -6.14
CA LEU A 5 -2.23 -5.09 -4.93
C LEU A 5 -2.00 -6.58 -5.17
N SER A 6 -0.98 -7.19 -4.58
CA SER A 6 -0.76 -8.62 -4.51
C SER A 6 -0.60 -9.05 -3.06
N PHE A 7 -1.32 -10.09 -2.68
CA PHE A 7 -1.08 -10.88 -1.47
C PHE A 7 -0.79 -12.31 -1.94
N ALA A 8 0.20 -12.97 -1.32
CA ALA A 8 0.73 -14.30 -1.67
C ALA A 8 -0.05 -15.10 -2.76
N CYS A 9 0.32 -14.88 -4.04
CA CYS A 9 -0.11 -15.62 -5.24
C CYS A 9 -1.39 -15.18 -5.99
N HIS A 10 -2.03 -14.03 -5.69
CA HIS A 10 -3.15 -13.51 -6.50
C HIS A 10 -3.26 -11.98 -6.48
N ASP A 11 -3.76 -11.38 -7.59
CA ASP A 11 -4.13 -9.95 -7.64
C ASP A 11 -5.25 -9.73 -6.60
N ALA A 12 -4.92 -8.97 -5.56
CA ALA A 12 -5.72 -8.80 -4.36
C ALA A 12 -6.58 -7.53 -4.39
N GLY A 13 -6.34 -6.59 -5.31
CA GLY A 13 -7.06 -5.33 -5.28
C GLY A 13 -6.57 -4.25 -6.23
N LYS A 14 -7.26 -3.09 -6.20
CA LYS A 14 -6.95 -1.90 -7.03
C LYS A 14 -6.97 -0.62 -6.20
N ILE A 15 -6.04 0.29 -6.48
CA ILE A 15 -6.05 1.65 -5.91
C ILE A 15 -7.25 2.43 -6.47
N LEU A 16 -8.09 2.97 -5.59
CA LEU A 16 -9.34 3.66 -5.95
C LEU A 16 -9.14 5.17 -6.07
N THR A 17 -8.35 5.76 -5.17
CA THR A 17 -8.16 7.21 -5.09
C THR A 17 -6.70 7.59 -5.29
N GLY A 18 -6.48 8.81 -5.78
CA GLY A 18 -5.16 9.38 -5.93
C GLY A 18 -5.17 10.90 -5.83
N SER A 19 -4.01 11.48 -6.14
CA SER A 19 -3.80 12.92 -6.19
C SER A 19 -4.54 13.56 -7.37
N PRO A 20 -5.35 14.62 -7.16
CA PRO A 20 -6.15 15.25 -8.23
C PRO A 20 -5.35 16.16 -9.18
N ASN A 21 -4.15 16.58 -8.77
CA ASN A 21 -3.28 17.51 -9.49
C ASN A 21 -1.95 16.89 -9.95
N VAL A 22 -1.60 15.69 -9.46
CA VAL A 22 -0.34 15.01 -9.79
C VAL A 22 -0.67 13.70 -10.47
N HIS A 23 -0.30 13.63 -11.75
CA HIS A 23 -0.57 12.47 -12.59
C HIS A 23 0.76 11.83 -13.02
N VAL A 24 0.91 10.54 -12.76
CA VAL A 24 2.02 9.73 -13.26
C VAL A 24 1.52 8.98 -14.49
N ASN A 25 2.01 9.38 -15.66
CA ASN A 25 1.65 8.80 -16.96
C ASN A 25 0.13 8.84 -17.21
N GLY A 26 -0.49 10.00 -16.98
CA GLY A 26 -1.92 10.24 -17.17
C GLY A 26 -2.85 9.63 -16.11
N LYS A 27 -2.31 8.96 -15.09
CA LYS A 27 -3.08 8.38 -13.98
C LYS A 27 -2.74 9.07 -12.67
N GLU A 28 -3.73 9.34 -11.83
CA GLU A 28 -3.58 9.94 -10.49
C GLU A 28 -2.48 9.25 -9.68
N ALA A 29 -1.62 10.02 -9.01
CA ALA A 29 -0.53 9.49 -8.21
C ALA A 29 -1.04 9.07 -6.82
N ALA A 30 -0.75 7.83 -6.42
CA ALA A 30 -1.14 7.29 -5.13
C ALA A 30 -0.22 7.82 -4.02
N ARG A 31 -0.81 8.11 -2.86
CA ARG A 31 -0.19 8.68 -1.66
C ARG A 31 -0.50 7.79 -0.46
N ALA A 32 0.52 7.50 0.34
CA ALA A 32 0.32 6.88 1.64
C ALA A 32 -0.54 7.79 2.54
N HIS A 33 -1.14 7.23 3.58
CA HIS A 33 -1.95 7.90 4.61
C HIS A 33 -3.33 8.45 4.17
N VAL A 34 -3.53 8.83 2.90
CA VAL A 34 -4.82 9.38 2.43
C VAL A 34 -5.49 8.56 1.34
N ASP A 35 -4.70 7.99 0.43
CA ASP A 35 -5.30 7.27 -0.68
C ASP A 35 -5.68 5.86 -0.24
N THR A 36 -6.71 5.33 -0.89
CA THR A 36 -7.33 4.06 -0.53
C THR A 36 -7.29 3.09 -1.69
N ALA A 37 -7.17 1.82 -1.35
CA ALA A 37 -7.22 0.71 -2.27
C ALA A 37 -8.36 -0.23 -1.88
N HIS A 38 -9.07 -0.73 -2.87
CA HIS A 38 -10.02 -1.81 -2.68
C HIS A 38 -9.25 -3.12 -2.62
N CYS A 39 -9.44 -3.89 -1.56
CA CYS A 39 -8.96 -5.26 -1.46
C CYS A 39 -10.15 -6.20 -1.70
N ASP A 40 -10.08 -7.06 -2.70
CA ASP A 40 -11.15 -8.00 -3.04
C ASP A 40 -11.24 -9.16 -2.03
N GLN A 41 -10.16 -9.42 -1.27
CA GLN A 41 -10.12 -10.44 -0.21
C GLN A 41 -10.71 -9.94 1.12
N HIS A 42 -10.70 -8.63 1.35
CA HIS A 42 -11.25 -8.01 2.56
C HIS A 42 -12.46 -7.15 2.18
N SER A 43 -13.66 -7.73 2.29
CA SER A 43 -14.93 -7.02 2.01
C SER A 43 -15.20 -5.85 2.99
N SER A 44 -14.38 -5.68 4.02
CA SER A 44 -14.53 -4.68 5.06
C SER A 44 -13.74 -3.42 4.71
N ALA A 45 -14.35 -2.56 3.90
CA ALA A 45 -13.91 -1.19 3.61
C ALA A 45 -12.62 -1.01 2.77
N PRO A 46 -12.50 0.13 2.04
CA PRO A 46 -11.26 0.51 1.37
C PRO A 46 -10.10 0.60 2.37
N GLN A 47 -8.97 0.01 2.01
CA GLN A 47 -7.78 -0.04 2.83
C GLN A 47 -6.89 1.13 2.50
N ILE A 48 -6.40 1.84 3.52
CA ILE A 48 -5.47 2.95 3.34
C ILE A 48 -4.09 2.39 2.94
N LEU A 49 -3.35 3.14 2.15
CA LEU A 49 -1.95 2.86 1.89
C LEU A 49 -1.12 3.24 3.13
N ALA A 50 -0.58 2.23 3.81
CA ALA A 50 0.15 2.39 5.07
C ALA A 50 1.62 2.77 4.88
N GLN A 51 2.15 2.58 3.67
CA GLN A 51 3.56 2.84 3.36
C GLN A 51 3.75 3.68 2.09
N GLY A 52 4.83 4.45 2.07
CA GLY A 52 5.25 5.27 0.93
C GLY A 52 6.74 5.66 0.97
N SER A 53 7.12 6.59 0.10
CA SER A 53 8.49 7.15 0.03
C SER A 53 8.76 8.16 1.14
N ASP A 54 9.90 8.01 1.84
CA ASP A 54 10.39 8.91 2.90
C ASP A 54 10.89 10.28 2.41
N THR A 55 11.17 10.40 1.11
CA THR A 55 11.87 11.55 0.53
C THR A 55 11.01 12.23 -0.52
N VAL A 56 10.11 11.50 -1.17
CA VAL A 56 9.23 12.05 -2.19
C VAL A 56 7.81 12.14 -1.65
N HIS A 57 7.35 13.38 -1.53
CA HIS A 57 6.02 13.71 -1.04
C HIS A 57 5.14 14.29 -2.16
N ILE A 58 3.94 13.77 -2.33
CA ILE A 58 2.92 14.24 -3.28
C ILE A 58 1.81 14.92 -2.49
N ASN A 59 1.66 16.23 -2.67
CA ASN A 59 0.78 17.08 -1.84
C ASN A 59 1.04 16.96 -0.33
N GLY A 60 2.33 16.87 0.05
CA GLY A 60 2.74 16.77 1.46
C GLY A 60 2.61 15.39 2.08
N MET A 61 2.23 14.37 1.29
CA MET A 61 2.03 13.00 1.75
C MET A 61 3.02 12.05 1.07
N PRO A 62 3.54 11.01 1.74
CA PRO A 62 4.51 10.09 1.15
C PRO A 62 3.97 9.45 -0.13
N ALA A 63 4.78 9.42 -1.18
CA ALA A 63 4.36 8.86 -2.46
C ALA A 63 4.37 7.33 -2.41
N ALA A 64 3.25 6.69 -2.76
CA ALA A 64 3.15 5.23 -2.77
C ALA A 64 3.78 4.62 -4.03
N ARG A 65 4.45 3.48 -3.86
CA ARG A 65 5.26 2.83 -4.90
C ARG A 65 4.99 1.34 -4.99
N VAL A 66 5.49 0.75 -6.08
CA VAL A 66 5.52 -0.70 -6.22
C VAL A 66 6.35 -1.29 -5.08
N GLY A 67 5.70 -2.14 -4.30
CA GLY A 67 6.29 -2.83 -3.17
C GLY A 67 5.95 -2.26 -1.80
N ASP A 68 5.32 -1.09 -1.73
CA ASP A 68 4.79 -0.54 -0.48
C ASP A 68 3.51 -1.30 -0.07
N ARG A 69 3.25 -1.35 1.25
CA ARG A 69 2.11 -2.07 1.83
C ARG A 69 0.90 -1.17 2.14
N THR A 70 -0.28 -1.76 2.07
CA THR A 70 -1.54 -1.23 2.60
C THR A 70 -1.76 -1.68 4.04
N VAL A 71 -2.76 -1.11 4.71
CA VAL A 71 -3.13 -1.47 6.10
C VAL A 71 -3.42 -2.97 6.24
N CYS A 72 -4.06 -3.60 5.25
CA CYS A 72 -4.30 -5.05 5.23
C CYS A 72 -3.07 -5.91 4.87
N ASP A 73 -1.85 -5.37 4.96
CA ASP A 73 -0.58 -5.98 4.53
C ASP A 73 -0.49 -6.30 3.01
N GLY A 74 -1.49 -5.89 2.22
CA GLY A 74 -1.50 -5.94 0.76
C GLY A 74 -0.34 -5.17 0.14
N LYS A 75 0.43 -5.79 -0.77
CA LYS A 75 1.60 -5.15 -1.39
C LYS A 75 1.27 -4.60 -2.77
N ILE A 76 1.65 -3.37 -3.10
CA ILE A 76 1.46 -2.83 -4.46
C ILE A 76 2.35 -3.61 -5.44
N SER A 77 1.75 -4.32 -6.39
CA SER A 77 2.42 -5.18 -7.37
C SER A 77 2.68 -4.49 -8.71
N ALA A 78 1.89 -3.48 -9.06
CA ALA A 78 2.00 -2.79 -10.34
C ALA A 78 2.12 -1.28 -10.19
N GLY A 79 2.78 -0.65 -11.16
CA GLY A 79 3.00 0.79 -11.20
C GLY A 79 3.32 1.28 -12.62
N SER A 80 3.84 2.49 -12.74
CA SER A 80 4.30 3.02 -14.03
C SER A 80 5.63 2.37 -14.43
N ALA A 81 5.71 1.88 -15.67
CA ALA A 81 6.92 1.22 -16.19
C ALA A 81 8.11 2.17 -16.41
N ASN A 82 7.85 3.47 -16.55
CA ASN A 82 8.87 4.47 -16.90
C ASN A 82 9.06 5.54 -15.82
N VAL A 83 8.28 5.48 -14.73
CA VAL A 83 8.39 6.44 -13.63
C VAL A 83 8.66 5.68 -12.34
N HIS A 84 9.84 5.91 -11.78
CA HIS A 84 10.27 5.30 -10.53
C HIS A 84 10.47 6.40 -9.49
N ILE A 85 9.81 6.24 -8.36
CA ILE A 85 9.93 7.15 -7.23
C ILE A 85 11.00 6.58 -6.29
N GLY A 86 12.05 7.36 -6.06
CA GLY A 86 13.15 6.99 -5.16
C GLY A 86 12.80 7.10 -3.68
N GLY A 87 13.80 6.92 -2.83
CA GLY A 87 13.67 7.04 -1.38
C GLY A 87 13.62 5.71 -0.62
N GLY A 88 13.81 5.78 0.69
CA GLY A 88 13.46 4.71 1.61
C GLY A 88 11.95 4.51 1.71
N THR A 89 11.54 3.55 2.53
CA THR A 89 10.12 3.26 2.81
C THR A 89 9.79 3.79 4.20
N GLU A 90 8.80 4.66 4.28
CA GLU A 90 8.22 5.13 5.54
C GLU A 90 6.84 4.50 5.73
N THR A 91 6.56 4.08 6.97
CA THR A 91 5.25 3.54 7.37
C THR A 91 4.50 4.65 8.09
N THR A 92 3.46 5.18 7.46
CA THR A 92 2.63 6.25 8.01
C THR A 92 1.53 5.74 8.92
N ASP A 93 1.05 4.54 8.68
CA ASP A 93 -0.10 3.96 9.39
C ASP A 93 0.20 2.53 9.85
N ASP A 94 -0.40 2.14 10.98
CA ASP A 94 -0.26 0.79 11.51
C ASP A 94 -0.85 -0.24 10.52
N ILE A 95 0.00 -1.17 10.09
CA ILE A 95 -0.41 -2.32 9.29
C ILE A 95 -1.03 -3.32 10.26
N ASP A 96 -2.29 -3.69 10.06
CA ASP A 96 -2.99 -4.68 10.86
C ASP A 96 -2.94 -6.02 10.12
N PRO A 97 -1.93 -6.88 10.39
CA PRO A 97 -1.87 -8.20 9.79
C PRO A 97 -3.03 -9.05 10.31
N GLU A 98 -3.69 -9.79 9.42
CA GLU A 98 -4.83 -10.68 9.77
C GLU A 98 -4.58 -11.65 10.93
N VAL A 99 -3.31 -11.88 11.29
CA VAL A 99 -2.93 -12.65 12.45
C VAL A 99 -2.42 -11.69 13.53
N PRO A 100 -3.17 -11.46 14.62
CA PRO A 100 -2.65 -10.69 15.74
C PRO A 100 -1.39 -11.37 16.30
N ALA A 101 -0.32 -10.60 16.48
CA ALA A 101 1.01 -11.08 16.89
C ALA A 101 1.04 -11.93 18.18
N LEU A 102 -0.04 -11.88 18.97
CA LEU A 102 -0.23 -12.72 20.15
C LEU A 102 -0.33 -14.22 19.80
N LEU A 103 -0.86 -14.57 18.61
CA LEU A 103 -1.04 -15.98 18.21
C LEU A 103 0.27 -16.63 17.73
N GLU A 104 1.18 -15.88 17.08
CA GLU A 104 2.48 -16.41 16.65
C GLU A 104 3.37 -16.80 17.84
N ARG A 105 3.32 -16.02 18.93
CA ARG A 105 4.08 -16.31 20.16
C ARG A 105 3.57 -17.56 20.88
N ALA A 106 2.28 -17.88 20.75
CA ALA A 106 1.71 -19.09 21.35
C ALA A 106 2.19 -20.37 20.65
N ILE A 107 2.39 -20.32 19.33
CA ILE A 107 2.89 -21.47 18.55
C ILE A 107 4.38 -21.70 18.82
N MET A 108 5.18 -20.65 18.97
CA MET A 108 6.61 -20.78 19.32
C MET A 108 6.86 -21.07 20.81
N GLY A 109 5.87 -20.87 21.69
CA GLY A 109 5.98 -21.16 23.13
C GLY A 109 5.59 -22.59 23.53
N LEU A 110 5.09 -23.40 22.59
CA LEU A 110 4.70 -24.80 22.79
C LEU A 110 5.72 -25.81 22.23
N GLY A 111 6.91 -25.32 21.83
CA GLY A 111 8.06 -26.14 21.41
C GLY A 111 9.02 -26.44 22.55
#